data_AF-A0A2Z3UQG7-F1
#
_entry.id   AF-A0A2Z3UQG7-F1
#
_cell.length_a   1.000
_cell.length_b   1.000
_cell.length_c   1.000
_cell.angle_alpha   90.00
_cell.angle_beta   90.00
_cell.angle_gamma   90.00
#
_symmetry.space_group_name_H-M   'P 1'
#
loop_
_entity.id
_entity.type
_entity.pdbx_description
1 polymer ?
#
loop_
_entity_poly.entity_id
_entity_poly.type
_entity_poly.pdbx_seq_one_letter_code
_entity_poly.pdbx_strand_id
1 'polypeptide(L)'
;MCSILRSRSISGRRSVTACTSLEKAACVWDTATGKAVTRISLGFSASWGTVLGWYDDKRLIASTETGVGVVDLKGKVVETLVKADKSQGFRPYFAARGRP
;
A
#
# COMPACT_ATOMS: atom_id res chain seq x y z
N MET A 1 -5.97 -9.09 -11.57
CA MET A 1 -6.36 -7.79 -12.19
C MET A 1 -6.19 -6.65 -11.19
N CYS A 2 -5.29 -5.70 -11.47
CA CYS A 2 -4.91 -4.64 -10.53
C CYS A 2 -5.91 -3.47 -10.60
N SER A 3 -6.94 -3.49 -9.77
CA SER A 3 -7.96 -2.43 -9.70
C SER A 3 -8.57 -2.44 -8.32
N ILE A 4 -8.46 -1.31 -7.59
CA ILE A 4 -9.37 -0.82 -6.53
C ILE A 4 -8.78 0.46 -5.87
N LEU A 5 -7.45 0.58 -5.75
CA LEU A 5 -6.79 1.78 -5.18
C LEU A 5 -5.70 2.29 -6.14
N ARG A 6 -5.82 3.56 -6.55
CA ARG A 6 -4.79 4.29 -7.33
C ARG A 6 -4.34 5.48 -6.50
N SER A 7 -3.08 5.49 -6.07
CA SER A 7 -2.50 6.65 -5.40
C SER A 7 -1.19 7.05 -6.05
N ARG A 8 -0.93 8.35 -6.09
CA ARG A 8 0.32 8.93 -6.62
C ARG A 8 1.27 9.23 -5.46
N SER A 9 2.56 9.08 -5.72
CA SER A 9 3.61 9.43 -4.78
C SER A 9 3.65 10.95 -4.55
N ILE A 10 4.37 11.40 -3.53
CA ILE A 10 4.43 12.83 -3.15
C ILE A 10 4.93 13.69 -4.32
N SER A 11 5.96 13.24 -5.04
CA SER A 11 6.45 13.92 -6.25
C SER A 11 5.55 13.77 -7.46
N GLY A 12 4.54 12.91 -7.42
CA GLY A 12 3.68 12.57 -8.56
C GLY A 12 4.34 11.73 -9.65
N ARG A 13 5.64 11.38 -9.52
CA ARG A 13 6.40 10.59 -10.52
C ARG A 13 6.03 9.11 -10.54
N ARG A 14 5.47 8.60 -9.44
CA ARG A 14 5.07 7.20 -9.32
C ARG A 14 3.61 7.09 -8.95
N SER A 15 2.99 6.01 -9.40
CA SER A 15 1.68 5.58 -8.91
C SER A 15 1.75 4.16 -8.42
N VAL A 16 0.87 3.82 -7.48
CA VAL A 16 0.73 2.46 -6.97
C VAL A 16 -0.69 1.98 -7.18
N THR A 17 -0.82 0.71 -7.58
CA THR A 17 -2.09 0.00 -7.67
C THR A 17 -2.06 -1.25 -6.83
N ALA A 18 -3.10 -1.46 -6.03
CA ALA A 18 -3.32 -2.76 -5.40
C ALA A 18 -3.68 -3.80 -6.46
N CYS A 19 -3.00 -4.93 -6.43
CA CYS A 19 -3.44 -6.13 -7.13
C CYS A 19 -4.41 -6.91 -6.22
N THR A 20 -5.22 -7.78 -6.83
CA THR A 20 -6.34 -8.45 -6.15
C THR A 20 -5.92 -9.06 -4.80
N SER A 21 -6.87 -9.21 -3.88
CA SER A 21 -6.65 -9.85 -2.57
C SER A 21 -5.97 -11.23 -2.67
N LEU A 22 -6.17 -11.94 -3.79
CA LEU A 22 -5.55 -13.23 -4.09
C LEU A 22 -4.08 -13.10 -4.52
N GLU A 23 -3.73 -12.05 -5.26
CA GLU A 23 -2.37 -11.82 -5.76
C GLU A 23 -1.43 -11.27 -4.68
N LYS A 24 -1.99 -10.73 -3.57
CA LYS A 24 -1.24 -10.18 -2.42
C LYS A 24 -0.07 -9.30 -2.84
N ALA A 25 -0.33 -8.38 -3.77
CA ALA A 25 0.71 -7.57 -4.36
C ALA A 25 0.27 -6.13 -4.62
N ALA A 26 1.24 -5.25 -4.77
CA ALA A 26 1.06 -3.91 -5.32
C ALA A 26 1.98 -3.72 -6.52
N CYS A 27 1.47 -3.11 -7.58
CA CYS A 27 2.29 -2.70 -8.73
C CYS A 27 2.61 -1.21 -8.63
N VAL A 28 3.86 -0.87 -8.89
CA VAL A 28 4.36 0.50 -8.95
C VAL A 28 4.62 0.87 -10.39
N TRP A 29 4.17 2.05 -10.78
CA TRP A 29 4.22 2.52 -12.16
C TRP A 29 4.92 3.87 -12.22
N ASP A 30 5.67 4.09 -13.29
CA ASP A 30 6.14 5.41 -13.67
C ASP A 30 4.97 6.18 -14.30
N THR A 31 4.66 7.37 -13.78
CA THR A 31 3.47 8.12 -14.21
C THR A 31 3.67 8.82 -15.54
N ALA A 32 4.91 9.14 -15.92
CA ALA A 32 5.20 9.81 -17.17
C ALA A 32 5.08 8.85 -18.37
N THR A 33 5.55 7.62 -18.19
CA THR A 33 5.62 6.61 -19.27
C THR A 33 4.53 5.56 -19.18
N GLY A 34 3.85 5.43 -18.04
CA GLY A 34 2.89 4.37 -17.78
C GLY A 34 3.50 2.98 -17.60
N LYS A 35 4.84 2.88 -17.59
CA LYS A 35 5.54 1.59 -17.49
C LYS A 35 5.58 1.07 -16.05
N ALA A 36 5.48 -0.25 -15.90
CA ALA A 36 5.69 -0.90 -14.62
C ALA A 36 7.15 -0.72 -14.17
N VAL A 37 7.33 -0.21 -12.96
CA VAL A 37 8.65 -0.05 -12.32
C VAL A 37 8.99 -1.29 -11.52
N THR A 38 8.04 -1.77 -10.71
CA THR A 38 8.22 -2.97 -9.89
C THR A 38 6.88 -3.53 -9.43
N ARG A 39 6.90 -4.79 -9.00
CA ARG A 39 5.79 -5.48 -8.34
C ARG A 39 6.25 -5.90 -6.95
N ILE A 40 5.48 -5.52 -5.95
CA ILE A 40 5.81 -5.69 -4.54
C ILE A 40 4.87 -6.74 -3.96
N SER A 41 5.43 -7.79 -3.37
CA SER A 41 4.65 -8.75 -2.57
C SER A 41 4.29 -8.12 -1.23
N LEU A 42 3.02 -8.17 -0.86
CA LEU A 42 2.51 -7.63 0.39
C LEU A 42 2.01 -8.77 1.28
N GLY A 43 2.24 -8.66 2.58
CA GLY A 43 1.78 -9.61 3.59
C GLY A 43 0.27 -9.52 3.87
N PHE A 44 -0.55 -9.27 2.84
CA PHE A 44 -1.99 -9.10 2.97
C PHE A 44 -2.68 -10.40 3.41
N SER A 45 -3.66 -10.28 4.30
CA SER A 45 -4.55 -11.38 4.66
C SER A 45 -5.98 -10.99 4.36
N ALA A 46 -6.71 -11.91 3.71
CA ALA A 46 -8.05 -11.67 3.19
C ALA A 46 -9.12 -11.36 4.26
N SER A 47 -8.82 -11.60 5.54
CA SER A 47 -9.73 -11.37 6.66
C SER A 47 -9.81 -9.91 7.12
N TRP A 48 -8.98 -9.00 6.60
CA TRP A 48 -8.95 -7.59 6.99
C TRP A 48 -8.61 -6.70 5.79
N GLY A 49 -9.00 -5.42 5.85
CA GLY A 49 -9.00 -4.51 4.70
C GLY A 49 -7.60 -4.15 4.20
N THR A 50 -7.46 -3.88 2.90
CA THR A 50 -6.17 -3.51 2.30
C THR A 50 -5.78 -2.10 2.75
N VAL A 51 -4.71 -1.94 3.51
CA VAL A 51 -4.04 -0.64 3.65
C VAL A 51 -3.04 -0.53 2.51
N LEU A 52 -3.15 0.51 1.69
CA LEU A 52 -2.16 0.81 0.67
C LEU A 52 -2.12 2.32 0.39
N GLY A 53 -0.97 2.93 0.65
CA GLY A 53 -0.74 4.34 0.37
C GLY A 53 0.74 4.64 0.27
N TRP A 54 1.09 5.82 -0.23
CA TRP A 54 2.47 6.29 -0.23
C TRP A 54 2.85 6.85 1.14
N TYR A 55 4.00 6.44 1.65
CA TYR A 55 4.63 7.06 2.82
C TYR A 55 5.55 8.20 2.36
N ASP A 56 6.34 7.94 1.32
CA ASP A 56 7.16 8.91 0.58
C ASP A 56 7.39 8.41 -0.85
N ASP A 57 8.29 9.01 -1.63
CA ASP A 57 8.53 8.56 -3.02
C ASP A 57 9.22 7.19 -3.16
N LYS A 58 9.66 6.57 -2.08
CA LYS A 58 10.43 5.32 -2.04
C LYS A 58 9.78 4.24 -1.16
N ARG A 59 8.71 4.58 -0.44
CA ARG A 59 8.10 3.70 0.57
C ARG A 59 6.58 3.84 0.57
N LEU A 60 5.93 2.75 0.93
CA LEU A 60 4.48 2.61 1.02
C LEU A 60 4.07 2.36 2.47
N ILE A 61 2.90 2.85 2.86
CA ILE A 61 2.18 2.32 4.01
C ILE A 61 1.35 1.14 3.48
N ALA A 62 1.56 -0.05 4.04
CA ALA A 62 0.86 -1.25 3.60
C ALA A 62 0.53 -2.19 4.76
N SER A 63 -0.49 -3.04 4.55
CA SER A 63 -0.76 -4.19 5.41
C SER A 63 0.40 -5.19 5.34
N THR A 64 0.84 -5.67 6.50
CA THR A 64 1.90 -6.67 6.68
C THR A 64 1.35 -7.88 7.42
N GLU A 65 2.17 -8.91 7.61
CA GLU A 65 1.75 -10.12 8.33
C GLU A 65 1.36 -9.87 9.80
N THR A 66 1.93 -8.83 10.41
CA THR A 66 1.81 -8.53 11.84
C THR A 66 1.13 -7.20 12.13
N GLY A 67 0.53 -6.56 11.12
CA GLY A 67 -0.01 -5.23 11.30
C GLY A 67 -0.07 -4.35 10.06
N VAL A 68 0.22 -3.08 10.27
CA VAL A 68 0.43 -2.07 9.23
C VAL A 68 1.83 -1.53 9.39
N GLY A 69 2.56 -1.42 8.29
CA GLY A 69 3.95 -0.98 8.30
C GLY A 69 4.32 -0.12 7.12
N VAL A 70 5.48 0.51 7.22
CA VAL A 70 6.16 1.14 6.09
C VAL A 70 6.98 0.08 5.37
N VAL A 71 6.76 -0.05 4.07
CA VAL A 71 7.36 -1.06 3.20
C VAL A 71 8.10 -0.37 2.06
N ASP A 72 9.33 -0.77 1.79
CA ASP A 72 10.08 -0.24 0.65
C ASP A 72 9.60 -0.84 -0.69
N LEU A 73 10.10 -0.32 -1.81
CA LEU A 73 9.72 -0.81 -3.13
C LEU A 73 10.29 -2.21 -3.47
N LYS A 74 11.01 -2.85 -2.55
CA LYS A 74 11.47 -4.23 -2.64
C LYS A 74 10.58 -5.18 -1.82
N GLY A 75 9.57 -4.66 -1.10
CA GLY A 75 8.69 -5.44 -0.24
C GLY A 75 9.23 -5.67 1.16
N LYS A 76 10.34 -5.02 1.54
CA LYS A 76 10.87 -5.12 2.89
C LYS A 76 10.11 -4.18 3.82
N VAL A 77 9.58 -4.71 4.90
CA VAL A 77 9.06 -3.91 6.02
C VAL A 77 10.25 -3.20 6.67
N VAL A 78 10.26 -1.87 6.61
CA VAL A 78 11.29 -1.03 7.23
C VAL A 78 10.85 -0.49 8.58
N GLU A 79 9.54 -0.41 8.82
CA GLU A 79 8.95 0.06 10.07
C GLU A 79 7.59 -0.59 10.30
N THR A 80 7.27 -0.93 11.55
CA THR A 80 5.92 -1.37 11.95
C THR A 80 5.22 -0.22 12.67
N LEU A 81 4.13 0.29 12.08
CA LEU A 81 3.38 1.43 12.60
C LEU A 81 2.30 0.99 13.58
N VAL A 82 1.61 -0.10 13.25
CA VAL A 82 0.55 -0.69 14.07
C VAL A 82 0.81 -2.18 14.13
N LYS A 83 0.85 -2.75 15.33
CA LYS A 83 0.81 -4.20 15.52
C LYS A 83 -0.65 -4.64 15.62
N ALA A 84 -1.03 -5.63 14.83
CA ALA A 84 -2.35 -6.22 14.88
C ALA A 84 -2.27 -7.69 14.52
N ASP A 85 -3.14 -8.50 15.11
CA ASP A 85 -3.32 -9.89 14.73
C ASP A 85 -4.64 -10.08 13.96
N LYS A 86 -4.82 -11.30 13.41
CA LYS A 86 -5.97 -11.63 12.55
C LYS A 86 -7.33 -11.57 13.26
N SER A 87 -7.35 -11.50 14.59
CA SER A 87 -8.58 -11.36 15.38
C SER A 87 -9.07 -9.91 15.47
N GLN A 88 -8.22 -8.94 15.16
CA GLN A 88 -8.53 -7.52 15.24
C GLN A 88 -8.98 -6.98 13.87
N GLY A 89 -10.24 -6.54 13.79
CA GLY A 89 -10.80 -5.95 12.57
C GLY A 89 -10.31 -4.51 12.36
N PHE A 90 -9.25 -4.32 11.58
CA PHE A 90 -8.80 -2.98 11.18
C PHE A 90 -9.40 -2.54 9.83
N ARG A 91 -9.99 -1.34 9.82
CA ARG A 91 -10.47 -0.67 8.62
C ARG A 91 -9.79 0.68 8.51
N PRO A 92 -8.79 0.84 7.62
CA PRO A 92 -8.24 2.17 7.37
C PRO A 92 -9.35 3.05 6.77
N TYR A 93 -9.49 4.26 7.29
CA TYR A 93 -10.24 5.32 6.63
C TYR A 93 -9.33 6.53 6.50
N PHE A 94 -9.45 7.22 5.38
CA PHE A 94 -8.78 8.49 5.17
C PHE A 94 -9.79 9.59 5.44
N ALA A 95 -9.53 10.41 6.45
CA ALA A 95 -10.24 11.67 6.64
C ALA A 95 -9.36 12.81 6.11
N ALA A 96 -9.76 13.39 4.98
CA ALA A 96 -9.24 14.68 4.59
C ALA A 96 -9.85 15.73 5.55
N ARG A 97 -9.01 16.39 6.36
CA ARG A 97 -9.46 17.59 7.07
C ARG A 97 -9.62 18.69 6.02
N GLY A 98 -10.86 18.96 5.60
CA GLY A 98 -11.17 20.21 4.91
C GLY A 98 -10.82 21.40 5.81
N ARG A 99 -10.41 22.53 5.22
CA ARG A 99 -10.48 23.82 5.94
C ARG A 99 -11.93 24.05 6.39
N PRO A 100 -12.15 24.71 7.54
CA PRO A 100 -13.45 24.80 8.20
C PRO A 100 -14.55 25.33 7.30
#